data_AF-A0A920QJ27-F1
#
_entry.id   AF-A0A920QJ27-F1
#
_cell.length_a   1.000
_cell.length_b   1.000
_cell.length_c   1.000
_cell.angle_alpha   90.00
_cell.angle_beta   90.00
_cell.angle_gamma   90.00
#
_symmetry.space_group_name_H-M   'P 1'
#
loop_
_entity.id
_entity.type
_entity.pdbx_description
1 polymer ?
#
loop_
_entity_poly.entity_id
_entity_poly.type
_entity_poly.pdbx_seq_one_letter_code
_entity_poly.pdbx_strand_id
1 'polypeptide(L)'
;MGINRYLVMLTAKDSEAHAHGGEPIWLNDKLAGHTTSGTFGHSVGCTVMMGYINCLDTKLEKTLSNGNFEVEIACRRFPAQASLEAPYDPKGVVLEK
;
A
#
# COMPACT_ATOMS: atom_id res chain seq x y z
N MET A 1 17.14 -12.81 -13.95
CA MET A 1 16.66 -12.72 -12.55
C MET A 1 15.76 -11.50 -12.47
N GLY A 2 14.45 -11.72 -12.40
CA GLY A 2 13.45 -10.66 -12.51
C GLY A 2 13.32 -9.86 -11.22
N ILE A 3 12.92 -8.60 -11.37
CA ILE A 3 12.52 -7.72 -10.26
C ILE A 3 11.29 -8.36 -9.58
N ASN A 4 11.49 -8.92 -8.38
CA ASN A 4 10.41 -9.54 -7.60
C ASN A 4 9.77 -8.57 -6.59
N ARG A 5 10.30 -7.35 -6.49
CA ARG A 5 9.82 -6.30 -5.59
C ARG A 5 9.13 -5.21 -6.40
N TYR A 6 7.91 -4.87 -6.00
CA TYR A 6 7.14 -3.81 -6.62
C TYR A 6 6.77 -2.78 -5.57
N LEU A 7 6.98 -1.51 -5.88
CA LEU A 7 6.48 -0.41 -5.07
C LEU A 7 4.97 -0.32 -5.30
N VAL A 8 4.20 -0.35 -4.22
CA VAL A 8 2.75 -0.18 -4.23
C VAL A 8 2.36 0.92 -3.26
N MET A 9 1.29 1.63 -3.61
CA MET A 9 0.62 2.56 -2.71
C MET A 9 -0.49 1.84 -1.99
N LEU A 10 -0.52 1.98 -0.67
CA LEU A 10 -1.49 1.40 0.23
C LEU A 10 -2.32 2.53 0.83
N THR A 11 -3.63 2.37 0.87
CA THR A 11 -4.53 3.33 1.50
C THR A 11 -5.36 2.62 2.57
N ALA A 12 -5.33 3.12 3.79
CA ALA A 12 -6.15 2.65 4.90
C ALA A 12 -7.19 3.73 5.20
N LYS A 13 -8.47 3.35 5.12
CA LYS A 13 -9.60 4.26 5.44
C LYS A 13 -9.80 4.47 6.93
N ASP A 14 -9.10 3.71 7.75
CA ASP A 14 -9.20 3.82 9.19
C ASP A 14 -8.52 5.09 9.69
N SER A 15 -9.24 5.90 10.47
CA SER A 15 -8.72 7.17 10.99
C SER A 15 -7.70 6.98 12.11
N GLU A 16 -7.63 5.79 12.72
CA GLU A 16 -6.64 5.44 13.75
C GLU A 16 -5.37 4.82 13.15
N ALA A 17 -5.33 4.57 11.84
CA ALA A 17 -4.19 3.99 11.16
C ALA A 17 -3.06 5.01 11.02
N HIS A 18 -2.34 5.33 12.09
CA HIS A 18 -1.21 6.27 12.07
C HIS A 18 0.07 5.60 11.57
N ALA A 19 0.20 5.43 10.25
CA ALA A 19 1.41 4.88 9.67
C ALA A 19 2.55 5.93 9.68
N HIS A 20 3.73 5.52 10.17
CA HIS A 20 4.95 6.34 10.15
C HIS A 20 5.96 5.85 9.10
N GLY A 21 5.91 4.55 8.75
CA GLY A 21 6.84 3.87 7.85
C GLY A 21 7.67 2.81 8.59
N GLY A 22 7.95 1.69 7.94
CA GLY A 22 8.57 0.50 8.54
C GLY A 22 7.58 -0.60 8.92
N GLU A 23 6.28 -0.34 8.76
CA GLU A 23 5.22 -1.26 9.15
C GLU A 23 5.13 -2.46 8.19
N PRO A 24 4.93 -3.69 8.71
CA PRO A 24 4.82 -4.89 7.87
C PRO A 24 3.53 -4.88 7.05
N ILE A 25 3.66 -5.29 5.78
CA ILE A 25 2.55 -5.47 4.85
C ILE A 25 2.23 -6.95 4.76
N TRP A 26 0.98 -7.26 5.06
CA TRP A 26 0.40 -8.60 4.97
C TRP A 26 -0.46 -8.70 3.72
N LEU A 27 -0.41 -9.86 3.08
CA LEU A 27 -1.22 -10.26 1.95
C LEU A 27 -1.78 -11.64 2.24
N ASN A 28 -3.08 -11.78 2.43
CA ASN A 28 -3.71 -13.07 2.79
C ASN A 28 -2.97 -13.76 3.95
N ASP A 29 -2.78 -13.08 5.08
CA ASP A 29 -2.04 -13.56 6.26
C ASP A 29 -0.55 -13.90 6.04
N LYS A 30 0.03 -13.59 4.86
CA LYS A 30 1.45 -13.76 4.60
C LYS A 30 2.17 -12.42 4.54
N LEU A 31 3.35 -12.35 5.14
CA LEU A 31 4.20 -11.17 5.05
C LEU A 31 4.63 -10.96 3.59
N ALA A 32 4.06 -9.95 2.95
CA ALA A 32 4.34 -9.59 1.56
C ALA A 32 5.51 -8.62 1.45
N GLY A 33 5.73 -7.81 2.48
CA GLY A 33 6.81 -6.84 2.49
C GLY A 33 6.67 -5.83 3.62
N HIS A 34 7.13 -4.61 3.37
CA HIS A 34 7.14 -3.54 4.36
C HIS A 34 6.82 -2.18 3.74
N THR A 35 6.20 -1.32 4.52
CA THR A 35 6.01 0.08 4.18
C THR A 35 7.33 0.82 4.35
N THR A 36 7.66 1.68 3.40
CA THR A 36 8.82 2.58 3.46
C THR A 36 8.43 3.91 4.08
N SER A 37 7.24 4.41 3.80
CA SER A 37 6.73 5.68 4.33
C SER A 37 5.22 5.61 4.49
N GLY A 38 4.71 6.21 5.56
CA GLY A 38 3.28 6.34 5.81
C GLY A 38 2.99 7.76 6.26
N THR A 39 1.86 8.32 5.81
CA THR A 39 1.39 9.62 6.28
C THR A 39 -0.14 9.69 6.21
N PHE A 40 -0.74 10.55 7.03
CA PHE A 40 -2.16 10.83 6.97
C PHE A 40 -2.43 11.89 5.89
N GLY A 41 -3.11 11.50 4.81
CA GLY A 41 -3.47 12.40 3.74
C GLY A 41 -4.69 13.22 4.12
N HIS A 42 -4.50 14.39 4.74
CA HIS A 42 -5.61 15.28 5.13
C HIS A 42 -6.56 15.61 3.97
N SER A 43 -6.06 15.72 2.74
CA SER A 43 -6.88 15.94 1.53
C SER A 43 -7.71 14.72 1.11
N VAL A 44 -7.28 13.51 1.48
CA VAL A 44 -7.92 12.23 1.12
C VAL A 44 -8.79 11.71 2.28
N GLY A 45 -8.58 12.23 3.50
CA GLY A 45 -9.25 11.79 4.72
C GLY A 45 -8.89 10.36 5.13
N CYS A 46 -7.77 9.83 4.62
CA CYS A 46 -7.34 8.46 4.82
C CYS A 46 -5.81 8.42 4.99
N THR A 47 -5.31 7.37 5.64
CA THR A 47 -3.87 7.11 5.71
C THR A 47 -3.36 6.55 4.39
N VAL A 48 -2.32 7.17 3.87
CA VAL A 48 -1.64 6.75 2.65
C VAL A 48 -0.25 6.28 3.01
N MET A 49 0.13 5.13 2.46
CA MET A 49 1.42 4.51 2.70
C MET A 49 2.02 4.06 1.38
N MET A 50 3.34 4.01 1.33
CA MET A 50 4.09 3.40 0.26
C MET A 50 4.87 2.24 0.83
N GLY A 51 4.97 1.16 0.06
CA GLY A 51 5.77 0.01 0.46
C GLY A 51 6.12 -0.91 -0.69
N TYR A 52 7.14 -1.72 -0.47
CA TYR A 52 7.54 -2.74 -1.42
C TYR A 52 6.88 -4.06 -1.05
N ILE A 53 6.21 -4.69 -2.01
CA ILE A 53 5.71 -6.06 -1.90
C ILE A 53 6.51 -7.01 -2.79
N ASN A 54 6.76 -8.21 -2.27
CA ASN A 54 7.36 -9.29 -3.04
C ASN A 54 6.27 -10.12 -3.74
N CYS A 55 6.29 -10.12 -5.07
CA CYS A 55 5.49 -11.04 -5.87
C CYS A 55 6.41 -12.12 -6.43
N LEU A 56 6.77 -13.09 -5.58
CA LEU A 56 7.67 -14.19 -5.94
C LEU A 56 7.00 -15.23 -6.87
N ASP A 57 5.68 -15.41 -6.74
CA ASP A 57 4.97 -16.54 -7.37
C ASP A 57 3.78 -16.12 -8.25
N THR A 58 3.26 -14.91 -8.07
CA THR A 58 1.99 -14.48 -8.71
C THR A 58 2.19 -13.16 -9.45
N LYS A 59 1.56 -13.03 -10.63
CA LYS A 59 1.51 -11.75 -11.34
C LYS A 59 0.92 -10.67 -10.43
N LEU A 60 1.61 -9.54 -10.35
CA LEU A 60 1.27 -8.41 -9.52
C LEU A 60 -0.19 -7.95 -9.68
N GLU A 61 -0.71 -7.92 -10.91
CA GLU A 61 -2.12 -7.56 -11.20
C GLU A 61 -3.13 -8.50 -10.53
N LYS A 62 -2.85 -9.81 -10.52
CA LYS A 62 -3.67 -10.81 -9.84
C LYS A 62 -3.58 -10.63 -8.32
N THR A 63 -2.38 -10.35 -7.83
CA THR A 63 -2.15 -10.09 -6.41
C THR A 63 -2.88 -8.84 -5.94
N LEU A 64 -2.93 -7.78 -6.74
CA LEU A 64 -3.64 -6.54 -6.41
C LEU A 64 -5.16 -6.71 -6.51
N SER A 65 -5.66 -7.39 -7.55
CA SER A 65 -7.10 -7.56 -7.76
C SER A 65 -7.73 -8.54 -6.77
N ASN A 66 -6.98 -9.55 -6.32
CA ASN A 66 -7.49 -10.68 -5.55
C ASN A 66 -6.86 -10.79 -4.15
N GLY A 67 -5.97 -9.87 -3.81
CA GLY A 67 -5.23 -9.85 -2.56
C GLY A 67 -5.92 -9.03 -1.50
N ASN A 68 -6.12 -9.63 -0.33
CA ASN A 68 -6.45 -8.88 0.88
C ASN A 68 -5.15 -8.34 1.47
N PHE A 69 -4.95 -7.03 1.34
CA PHE A 69 -3.80 -6.36 1.93
C PHE A 69 -4.17 -5.82 3.30
N GLU A 70 -3.28 -6.04 4.26
CA GLU A 70 -3.40 -5.51 5.60
C GLU A 70 -2.05 -4.91 6.00
N VAL A 71 -2.07 -3.79 6.69
CA VAL A 71 -0.86 -3.21 7.27
C VAL A 71 -0.96 -3.33 8.77
N GLU A 72 0.06 -3.90 9.39
CA GLU A 72 0.12 -4.00 10.84
C GLU A 72 0.72 -2.73 11.40
N ILE A 73 -0.12 -1.91 12.04
CA ILE A 73 0.29 -0.66 12.67
C ILE A 73 0.16 -0.79 14.17
N ALA A 74 1.25 -0.56 14.91
CA ALA A 74 1.27 -0.66 16.37
C ALA A 74 0.62 -1.96 16.91
N CYS A 75 0.97 -3.11 16.32
CA CYS A 75 0.42 -4.44 16.63
C CYS A 75 -1.08 -4.64 16.33
N ARG A 76 -1.69 -3.77 15.52
CA ARG A 76 -3.06 -3.93 15.01
C ARG A 76 -3.05 -4.05 13.49
N ARG A 77 -3.78 -5.01 12.94
CA ARG A 77 -3.93 -5.16 11.49
C ARG A 77 -5.04 -4.26 10.97
N PHE A 78 -4.69 -3.37 10.07
CA PHE A 78 -5.63 -2.49 9.40
C PHE A 78 -5.79 -2.93 7.94
N PRO A 79 -7.03 -3.13 7.47
CA PRO A 79 -7.26 -3.45 6.07
C PRO A 79 -6.84 -2.24 5.22
N ALA A 80 -5.98 -2.50 4.25
CA ALA A 80 -5.46 -1.50 3.34
C ALA A 80 -5.76 -1.90 1.89
N GLN A 81 -6.00 -0.92 1.04
CA GLN A 81 -6.18 -1.13 -0.38
C GLN A 81 -4.87 -0.80 -1.09
N ALA A 82 -4.27 -1.81 -1.73
CA ALA A 82 -3.04 -1.66 -2.50
C ALA A 82 -3.35 -1.36 -3.98
N SER A 83 -2.65 -0.37 -4.53
CA SER A 83 -2.68 -0.02 -5.95
C SER A 83 -1.25 0.20 -6.47
N LEU A 84 -1.03 -0.20 -7.73
CA LEU A 84 0.17 0.13 -8.51
C LEU A 84 0.16 1.56 -9.02
N GLU A 85 -1.05 2.06 -9.27
CA GLU A 85 -1.29 3.39 -9.77
C GLU A 85 -1.32 4.38 -8.60
N ALA A 86 -0.98 5.63 -8.88
CA ALA A 86 -1.15 6.69 -7.91
C ALA A 86 -2.61 6.74 -7.45
N PRO A 87 -2.92 6.63 -6.14
CA PRO A 87 -4.27 6.80 -5.64
C PRO A 87 -4.78 8.23 -5.85
N TYR A 88 -3.87 9.16 -6.22
CA TYR A 88 -4.18 10.51 -6.64
C TYR A 88 -3.72 10.73 -8.08
N ASP A 89 -4.69 10.92 -8.98
CA ASP A 89 -4.54 11.29 -10.39
C ASP A 89 -3.60 10.40 -11.24
N PRO A 90 -4.03 9.21 -11.67
CA PRO A 90 -3.26 8.37 -12.60
C PRO A 90 -3.11 8.96 -14.01
N LYS A 91 -3.69 10.14 -14.29
CA LYS A 91 -3.68 10.80 -15.61
C LYS A 91 -2.83 12.08 -15.69
N GLY A 92 -2.20 12.53 -14.60
CA GLY A 92 -1.37 13.74 -14.59
C GLY A 92 -2.10 15.04 -14.95
N VAL A 93 -3.40 15.17 -14.69
CA VAL A 93 -4.21 16.32 -15.17
C VAL A 93 -4.01 17.59 -14.34
N VAL A 94 -3.34 17.53 -13.19
CA VAL A 94 -3.22 18.69 -12.26
C VAL A 94 -1.79 19.20 -12.06
N LEU A 95 -0.92 19.05 -13.08
CA LEU A 95 0.39 19.73 -13.11
C LEU A 95 0.50 20.81 -14.21
N GLU A 96 -0.58 21.16 -14.89
CA GLU A 96 -0.59 22.36 -15.74
C GLU A 96 -1.19 23.55 -14.97
N LYS A 97 -0.35 24.20 -14.15
CA LYS A 97 -0.46 25.66 -13.96
C LYS A 97 0.82 26.28 -13.44
#